data_AF-A0A1B0DCC8-F1
#
_entry.id   AF-A0A1B0DCC8-F1
#
_cell.length_a   1.000
_cell.length_b   1.000
_cell.length_c   1.000
_cell.angle_alpha   90.00
_cell.angle_beta   90.00
_cell.angle_gamma   90.00
#
_symmetry.space_group_name_H-M   'P 1'
#
loop_
_entity.id
_entity.type
_entity.pdbx_description
1 polymer ?
#
loop_
_entity_poly.entity_id
_entity_poly.type
_entity_poly.pdbx_seq_one_letter_code
_entity_poly.pdbx_strand_id
1 'polypeptide(L)'
;MGDFTWVDPNKSFKKQWQTVRGGDVTPSLCFKVKFFVTDPSRLQEEYTRYQFYLQIKRDILRGKLQCSLNTACLLASYTVQAELGDYNPIEHVPGYLSALQLLAEQSEETEKRICELHKLHRGQLPADAEYNYLEHAKRLDMYGIDLHSAMDNDRNELQLGVSSTGLIVFQNGIRMNMFSWSKMVKLSFKRKEFFIQLRREQKLNLFMRLSIFLL
;
A
#
# COMPACT_ATOMS: atom_id res chain seq x y z
N MET A 1 6.93 -12.87 8.08
CA MET A 1 7.57 -12.00 7.05
C MET A 1 8.52 -11.09 7.79
N GLY A 2 9.81 -11.05 7.45
CA GLY A 2 10.79 -10.27 8.23
C GLY A 2 10.47 -8.79 8.24
N ASP A 3 10.65 -8.13 9.39
CA ASP A 3 10.49 -6.68 9.52
C ASP A 3 11.46 -5.98 8.55
N PHE A 4 10.91 -5.17 7.65
CA PHE A 4 11.68 -4.28 6.77
C PHE A 4 11.84 -2.93 7.47
N THR A 5 13.07 -2.40 7.52
CA THR A 5 13.35 -1.06 8.05
C THR A 5 13.76 -0.14 6.91
N TRP A 6 13.30 1.11 6.94
CA TRP A 6 13.74 2.12 5.99
C TRP A 6 15.22 2.46 6.20
N VAL A 7 15.99 2.48 5.12
CA VAL A 7 17.39 2.95 5.18
C VAL A 7 17.40 4.46 5.40
N ASP A 8 18.11 4.91 6.43
CA ASP A 8 18.34 6.31 6.73
C ASP A 8 19.41 6.86 5.77
N PRO A 9 19.07 7.79 4.86
CA PRO A 9 20.01 8.32 3.89
C PRO A 9 21.15 9.14 4.52
N ASN A 10 20.97 9.60 5.78
CA ASN A 10 21.96 10.42 6.47
C ASN A 10 22.97 9.59 7.28
N LYS A 11 22.81 8.26 7.34
CA LYS A 11 23.69 7.36 8.09
C LYS A 11 24.39 6.39 7.14
N SER A 12 25.63 6.03 7.47
CA SER A 12 26.34 4.98 6.74
C SER A 12 25.54 3.67 6.73
N PHE A 13 25.33 3.12 5.53
CA PHE A 13 24.65 1.84 5.34
C PHE A 13 25.28 0.70 6.16
N LYS A 14 26.62 0.65 6.23
CA LYS A 14 27.36 -0.35 7.01
C LYS A 14 26.96 -0.35 8.49
N LYS A 15 26.81 0.83 9.09
CA LYS A 15 26.39 0.97 10.48
C LYS A 15 24.96 0.48 10.68
N GLN A 16 24.05 0.85 9.78
CA GLN A 16 22.64 0.44 9.83
C GLN A 16 22.49 -1.07 9.69
N TRP A 17 23.20 -1.68 8.75
CA TRP A 17 23.16 -3.13 8.52
C TRP A 17 23.66 -3.94 9.71
N GLN A 18 24.80 -3.54 10.28
CA GLN A 18 25.41 -4.22 11.43
C GLN A 18 24.47 -4.23 12.65
N THR A 19 23.68 -3.18 12.84
CA THR A 19 22.70 -3.08 13.93
C THR A 19 21.50 -4.02 13.75
N VAL A 20 21.09 -4.33 12.52
CA VAL A 20 19.81 -5.01 12.27
C VAL A 20 19.94 -6.54 12.28
N ARG A 21 21.02 -7.14 11.74
CA ARG A 21 21.08 -8.61 11.51
C ARG A 21 22.39 -9.31 11.88
N GLY A 22 23.30 -8.69 12.63
CA GLY A 22 24.47 -9.40 13.16
C GLY A 22 25.50 -9.86 12.11
N GLY A 23 25.71 -9.06 11.05
CA GLY A 23 26.91 -9.13 10.21
C GLY A 23 27.02 -10.26 9.17
N ASP A 24 26.38 -11.41 9.38
CA ASP A 24 26.71 -12.66 8.65
C ASP A 24 25.76 -13.01 7.47
N VAL A 25 24.84 -12.10 7.11
CA VAL A 25 23.88 -12.30 6.00
C VAL A 25 24.11 -11.24 4.92
N THR A 26 23.91 -11.58 3.65
CA THR A 26 23.94 -10.57 2.58
C THR A 26 22.70 -9.67 2.71
N PRO A 27 22.85 -8.33 2.73
CA PRO A 27 21.71 -7.44 2.85
C PRO A 27 20.83 -7.53 1.60
N SER A 28 19.53 -7.78 1.81
CA SER A 28 18.52 -7.67 0.76
C SER A 28 17.90 -6.27 0.80
N LEU A 29 18.09 -5.50 -0.28
CA LEU A 29 17.47 -4.18 -0.44
C LEU A 29 16.25 -4.30 -1.32
N CYS A 30 15.18 -3.60 -0.94
CA CYS A 30 13.96 -3.51 -1.72
C CYS A 30 13.66 -2.04 -1.99
N PHE A 31 13.54 -1.67 -3.26
CA PHE A 31 12.98 -0.38 -3.64
C PHE A 31 11.48 -0.37 -3.34
N LYS A 32 11.02 0.65 -2.60
CA LYS A 32 9.63 0.80 -2.16
C LYS A 32 9.22 2.27 -2.11
N VAL A 33 7.93 2.53 -2.34
CA VAL A 33 7.33 3.85 -2.10
C VAL A 33 7.21 4.06 -0.59
N LYS A 34 7.81 5.15 -0.09
CA LYS A 34 7.74 5.55 1.33
C LYS A 34 6.58 6.49 1.62
N PHE A 35 6.36 7.45 0.74
CA PHE A 35 5.33 8.47 0.89
C PHE A 35 4.34 8.32 -0.26
N PHE A 36 3.16 7.78 0.04
CA PHE A 36 2.09 7.70 -0.93
C PHE A 36 1.47 9.08 -1.13
N VAL A 37 1.26 9.50 -2.36
CA VAL A 37 0.49 10.71 -2.67
C VAL A 37 -1.01 10.38 -2.67
N THR A 38 -1.85 11.39 -2.42
CA THR A 38 -3.31 11.23 -2.46
C THR A 38 -3.81 10.83 -3.85
N ASP A 39 -3.16 11.34 -4.90
CA ASP A 39 -3.52 11.05 -6.27
C ASP A 39 -2.30 10.64 -7.10
N PRO A 40 -1.97 9.33 -7.17
CA PRO A 40 -0.78 8.85 -7.87
C PRO A 40 -0.90 8.97 -9.40
N SER A 41 -2.10 9.03 -9.96
CA SER A 41 -2.30 9.15 -11.41
C SER A 41 -1.88 10.53 -11.94
N ARG A 42 -1.84 11.55 -11.07
CA ARG A 42 -1.50 12.94 -11.39
C ARG A 42 -0.01 13.28 -11.23
N LEU A 43 0.83 12.31 -10.87
CA LEU A 43 2.29 12.52 -10.86
C LEU A 43 2.73 12.90 -12.27
N GLN A 44 3.56 13.94 -12.39
CA GLN A 44 3.92 14.51 -13.71
C GLN A 44 4.69 13.51 -14.58
N GLU A 45 5.70 12.87 -13.99
CA GLU A 45 6.56 11.92 -14.68
C GLU A 45 5.91 10.54 -14.77
N GLU A 46 5.84 10.01 -15.99
CA GLU A 46 5.35 8.66 -16.28
C GLU A 46 6.12 7.59 -15.53
N TYR A 47 7.46 7.69 -15.50
CA TYR A 47 8.30 6.75 -14.78
C TYR A 47 7.96 6.69 -13.28
N THR A 48 7.64 7.83 -12.66
CA THR A 48 7.25 7.88 -11.25
C THR A 48 5.86 7.26 -11.06
N ARG A 49 4.90 7.48 -11.98
CA ARG A 49 3.61 6.77 -11.97
C ARG A 49 3.79 5.25 -12.07
N TYR A 50 4.66 4.80 -12.96
CA TYR A 50 4.97 3.39 -13.14
C TYR A 50 5.51 2.75 -11.86
N GLN A 51 6.40 3.43 -11.12
CA GLN A 51 6.90 2.93 -9.83
C GLN A 51 5.78 2.80 -8.78
N PHE A 52 4.81 3.74 -8.77
CA PHE A 52 3.61 3.62 -7.92
C PHE A 52 2.74 2.44 -8.34
N TYR A 53 2.51 2.27 -9.64
CA TYR A 53 1.77 1.14 -10.19
C TYR A 53 2.39 -0.20 -9.74
N LEU A 54 3.70 -0.37 -9.91
CA LEU A 54 4.43 -1.57 -9.49
C LEU A 54 4.35 -1.81 -7.98
N GLN A 55 4.47 -0.76 -7.17
CA GLN A 55 4.35 -0.88 -5.71
C GLN A 55 2.96 -1.39 -5.31
N ILE A 56 1.90 -0.80 -5.85
CA ILE A 56 0.52 -1.12 -5.51
C ILE A 56 0.16 -2.51 -6.01
N LYS A 57 0.56 -2.87 -7.24
CA LYS A 57 0.42 -4.24 -7.79
C LYS A 57 1.03 -5.27 -6.84
N ARG A 58 2.27 -5.03 -6.40
CA ARG A 58 2.95 -5.90 -5.43
C ARG A 58 2.23 -5.95 -4.08
N ASP A 59 1.72 -4.83 -3.59
CA ASP A 59 1.03 -4.77 -2.30
C ASP A 59 -0.31 -5.51 -2.34
N ILE A 60 -1.05 -5.46 -3.45
CA ILE A 60 -2.27 -6.26 -3.65
C ILE A 60 -1.93 -7.75 -3.76
N LEU A 61 -0.94 -8.11 -4.60
CA LEU A 61 -0.53 -9.51 -4.81
C LEU A 61 -0.07 -10.17 -3.50
N ARG A 62 0.57 -9.42 -2.60
CA ARG A 62 1.04 -9.91 -1.30
C ARG A 62 -0.03 -9.83 -0.20
N GLY A 63 -1.24 -9.37 -0.50
CA GLY A 63 -2.32 -9.19 0.47
C GLY A 63 -2.09 -8.05 1.47
N LYS A 64 -1.08 -7.18 1.24
CA LYS A 64 -0.85 -5.99 2.07
C LYS A 64 -1.94 -4.95 1.85
N LEU A 65 -2.35 -4.76 0.58
CA LEU A 65 -3.44 -3.87 0.21
C LEU A 65 -4.67 -4.71 -0.13
N GLN A 66 -5.59 -4.80 0.81
CA GLN A 66 -6.83 -5.58 0.64
C GLN A 66 -7.79 -4.86 -0.31
N CYS A 67 -8.44 -5.64 -1.18
CA CYS A 67 -9.50 -5.17 -2.06
C CYS A 67 -10.49 -6.30 -2.32
N SER A 68 -11.69 -5.95 -2.81
CA SER A 68 -12.68 -6.97 -3.21
C SER A 68 -12.17 -7.77 -4.40
N LEU A 69 -12.62 -9.03 -4.56
CA LEU A 69 -12.27 -9.86 -5.72
C LEU A 69 -12.61 -9.15 -7.04
N ASN A 70 -13.75 -8.46 -7.10
CA ASN A 70 -14.17 -7.68 -8.27
C ASN A 70 -13.14 -6.61 -8.63
N THR A 71 -12.66 -5.87 -7.62
CA THR A 71 -11.64 -4.84 -7.79
C THR A 71 -10.30 -5.44 -8.17
N ALA A 72 -9.91 -6.56 -7.56
CA ALA A 72 -8.68 -7.26 -7.87
C ALA A 72 -8.66 -7.73 -9.34
N CYS A 73 -9.75 -8.35 -9.83
CA CYS A 73 -9.86 -8.74 -11.24
C CYS A 73 -9.82 -7.54 -12.19
N LEU A 74 -10.45 -6.42 -11.83
CA LEU A 74 -10.38 -5.18 -12.62
C LEU A 74 -8.94 -4.65 -12.71
N LEU A 75 -8.25 -4.54 -11.58
CA LEU A 75 -6.86 -4.09 -11.53
C LEU A 75 -5.91 -5.04 -12.28
N ALA A 76 -6.13 -6.36 -12.15
CA ALA A 76 -5.41 -7.35 -12.94
C ALA A 76 -5.65 -7.18 -14.45
N SER A 77 -6.87 -6.86 -14.88
CA SER A 77 -7.16 -6.65 -16.31
C SER A 77 -6.40 -5.47 -16.92
N TYR A 78 -6.20 -4.37 -16.17
CA TYR A 78 -5.33 -3.27 -16.61
C TYR A 78 -3.86 -3.69 -16.67
N THR A 79 -3.41 -4.54 -15.75
CA THR A 79 -2.06 -5.11 -15.79
C THR A 79 -1.86 -5.95 -17.06
N VAL A 80 -2.84 -6.78 -17.40
CA VAL A 80 -2.80 -7.59 -18.63
C VAL A 80 -2.75 -6.70 -19.86
N GLN A 81 -3.58 -5.66 -19.94
CA GLN A 81 -3.55 -4.69 -21.05
C GLN A 81 -2.18 -4.00 -21.15
N ALA A 82 -1.58 -3.61 -20.02
CA ALA A 82 -0.28 -2.95 -20.02
C ALA A 82 0.87 -3.88 -20.44
N GLU A 83 0.82 -5.16 -20.08
CA GLU A 83 1.87 -6.14 -20.37
C GLU A 83 1.72 -6.83 -21.74
N LEU A 84 0.50 -7.13 -22.17
CA LEU A 84 0.21 -7.91 -23.38
C LEU A 84 -0.36 -7.07 -24.52
N GLY A 85 -0.79 -5.82 -24.27
CA GLY A 85 -1.49 -5.00 -25.24
C GLY A 85 -2.94 -5.46 -25.45
N ASP A 86 -3.51 -5.14 -26.61
CA ASP A 86 -4.91 -5.44 -26.92
C ASP A 86 -5.23 -6.94 -26.97
N TYR A 87 -6.42 -7.31 -26.51
CA TYR A 87 -6.90 -8.69 -26.64
C TYR A 87 -7.00 -9.14 -28.11
N ASN A 88 -6.26 -10.20 -28.47
CA ASN A 88 -6.37 -10.89 -29.76
C ASN A 88 -6.89 -12.34 -29.55
N PRO A 89 -8.05 -12.73 -30.12
CA PRO A 89 -8.60 -14.07 -29.93
C PRO A 89 -7.74 -15.21 -30.52
N ILE A 90 -6.82 -14.90 -31.45
CA ILE A 90 -5.92 -15.90 -32.05
C ILE A 90 -4.73 -16.18 -31.12
N GLU A 91 -4.22 -15.16 -30.43
CA GLU A 91 -3.04 -15.25 -29.56
C GLU A 91 -3.43 -15.58 -28.12
N HIS A 92 -4.53 -14.99 -27.62
CA HIS A 92 -5.01 -15.12 -26.26
C HIS A 92 -6.04 -16.25 -26.12
N VAL A 93 -5.56 -17.47 -26.36
CA VAL A 93 -6.31 -18.72 -26.14
C VAL A 93 -6.50 -19.02 -24.65
N PRO A 94 -7.48 -19.86 -24.25
CA PRO A 94 -7.70 -20.21 -22.85
C PRO A 94 -6.41 -20.64 -22.13
N GLY A 95 -6.15 -20.05 -20.95
CA GLY A 95 -4.92 -20.29 -20.18
C GLY A 95 -3.77 -19.30 -20.44
N TYR A 96 -3.93 -18.34 -21.35
CA TYR A 96 -2.87 -17.33 -21.60
C TYR A 96 -2.49 -16.49 -20.36
N LEU A 97 -3.39 -16.39 -19.38
CA LEU A 97 -3.17 -15.67 -18.13
C LEU A 97 -2.49 -16.52 -17.05
N SER A 98 -2.46 -17.85 -17.19
CA SER A 98 -2.00 -18.74 -16.12
C SER A 98 -0.50 -18.62 -15.82
N ALA A 99 0.28 -18.11 -16.77
CA ALA A 99 1.69 -17.81 -16.56
C ALA A 99 1.93 -16.48 -15.80
N LEU A 100 0.92 -15.60 -15.74
CA LEU A 100 1.00 -14.32 -15.06
C LEU A 100 0.55 -14.46 -13.61
N GLN A 101 1.36 -13.96 -12.67
CA GLN A 101 0.99 -13.87 -11.25
C GLN A 101 0.15 -12.61 -11.01
N LEU A 102 -1.13 -12.66 -11.36
CA LEU A 102 -2.03 -11.49 -11.31
C LEU A 102 -2.70 -11.31 -9.95
N LEU A 103 -3.09 -12.42 -9.32
CA LEU A 103 -3.81 -12.45 -8.05
C LEU A 103 -3.10 -13.36 -7.03
N ALA A 104 -3.33 -13.10 -5.74
CA ALA A 104 -2.80 -13.94 -4.66
C ALA A 104 -3.38 -15.36 -4.72
N GLU A 105 -4.69 -15.45 -4.98
CA GLU A 105 -5.43 -16.69 -5.19
C GLU A 105 -6.01 -16.64 -6.60
N GLN A 106 -5.25 -17.14 -7.57
CA GLN A 106 -5.65 -17.19 -8.98
C GLN A 106 -6.33 -18.53 -9.28
N SER A 107 -7.52 -18.47 -9.88
CA SER A 107 -8.31 -19.61 -10.33
C SER A 107 -8.80 -19.42 -11.77
N GLU A 108 -9.23 -20.51 -12.41
CA GLU A 108 -9.79 -20.46 -13.77
C GLU A 108 -11.00 -19.50 -13.88
N GLU A 109 -11.82 -19.40 -12.83
CA GLU A 109 -12.94 -18.47 -12.78
C GLU A 109 -12.47 -17.00 -12.77
N THR A 110 -11.44 -16.70 -11.95
CA THR A 110 -10.88 -15.35 -11.91
C THR A 110 -10.18 -14.98 -13.23
N GLU A 111 -9.49 -15.93 -13.86
CA GLU A 111 -8.84 -15.73 -15.17
C GLU A 111 -9.87 -15.45 -16.27
N LYS A 112 -10.98 -16.20 -16.30
CA LYS A 112 -12.11 -15.91 -17.21
C LYS A 112 -12.61 -14.50 -17.02
N ARG A 113 -12.81 -14.07 -15.77
CA ARG A 113 -13.28 -12.71 -15.47
C ARG A 113 -12.28 -11.63 -15.87
N ILE A 114 -10.98 -11.85 -15.63
CA ILE A 114 -9.92 -10.93 -16.05
C ILE A 114 -9.90 -10.84 -17.58
N CYS A 115 -10.05 -11.96 -18.29
CA CYS A 115 -10.10 -12.00 -19.74
C CYS A 115 -11.29 -11.20 -20.30
N GLU A 116 -12.49 -11.34 -19.72
CA GLU A 116 -13.65 -10.54 -20.15
C GLU A 116 -13.44 -9.04 -19.93
N LEU A 117 -12.77 -8.64 -18.85
CA LEU A 117 -12.41 -7.24 -18.60
C LEU A 117 -11.31 -6.75 -19.54
N HIS A 118 -10.31 -7.59 -19.84
CA HIS A 118 -9.21 -7.26 -20.76
C HIS A 118 -9.74 -6.91 -22.16
N LYS A 119 -10.75 -7.62 -22.66
CA LYS A 119 -11.41 -7.32 -23.94
C LYS A 119 -11.99 -5.90 -24.02
N LEU A 120 -12.34 -5.30 -22.87
CA LEU A 120 -12.93 -3.96 -22.79
C LEU A 120 -11.89 -2.83 -22.85
N HIS A 121 -10.60 -3.14 -22.68
CA HIS A 121 -9.52 -2.14 -22.62
C HIS A 121 -8.86 -1.87 -23.98
N ARG A 122 -9.43 -2.39 -25.06
CA ARG A 122 -8.89 -2.28 -26.42
C ARG A 122 -8.58 -0.82 -26.78
N GLY A 123 -7.39 -0.59 -27.30
CA GLY A 123 -6.88 0.71 -27.71
C GLY A 123 -6.21 1.51 -26.59
N GLN A 124 -6.20 1.03 -25.35
CA GLN A 124 -5.41 1.65 -24.29
C GLN A 124 -3.93 1.34 -24.46
N LEU A 125 -3.09 2.38 -24.46
CA LEU A 125 -1.65 2.22 -24.37
C LEU A 125 -1.26 1.75 -22.96
N PRO A 126 -0.06 1.16 -22.76
CA PRO A 126 0.38 0.73 -21.44
C PRO A 126 0.29 1.84 -20.38
N ALA A 127 0.72 3.06 -20.72
CA ALA A 127 0.65 4.20 -19.82
C ALA A 127 -0.80 4.59 -19.44
N ASP A 128 -1.78 4.41 -20.34
CA ASP A 128 -3.20 4.67 -20.07
C ASP A 128 -3.78 3.59 -19.15
N ALA A 129 -3.43 2.33 -19.39
CA ALA A 129 -3.84 1.22 -18.54
C ALA A 129 -3.26 1.35 -17.11
N GLU A 130 -1.99 1.74 -16.99
CA GLU A 130 -1.35 2.05 -15.71
C GLU A 130 -2.00 3.25 -15.00
N TYR A 131 -2.33 4.31 -15.75
CA TYR A 131 -3.07 5.46 -15.22
C TYR A 131 -4.43 5.03 -14.67
N ASN A 132 -5.20 4.24 -15.43
CA ASN A 132 -6.50 3.74 -15.01
C ASN A 132 -6.39 2.81 -13.79
N TYR A 133 -5.37 1.96 -13.75
CA TYR A 133 -5.06 1.15 -12.58
C TYR A 133 -4.91 2.02 -11.33
N LEU A 134 -4.10 3.09 -11.41
CA LEU A 134 -3.86 4.02 -10.31
C LEU A 134 -5.12 4.79 -9.91
N GLU A 135 -5.94 5.21 -10.87
CA GLU A 135 -7.24 5.88 -10.64
C GLU A 135 -8.22 5.05 -9.83
N HIS A 136 -8.21 3.73 -10.03
CA HIS A 136 -9.02 2.80 -9.26
C HIS A 136 -8.36 2.46 -7.92
N ALA A 137 -7.06 2.19 -7.90
CA ALA A 137 -6.35 1.77 -6.70
C ALA A 137 -6.32 2.84 -5.60
N LYS A 138 -6.27 4.13 -5.95
CA LYS A 138 -6.31 5.24 -4.97
C LYS A 138 -7.60 5.30 -4.16
N ARG A 139 -8.66 4.62 -4.61
CA ARG A 139 -9.98 4.58 -3.96
C ARG A 139 -10.11 3.43 -2.96
N LEU A 140 -9.10 2.57 -2.86
CA LEU A 140 -9.08 1.49 -1.87
C LEU A 140 -8.92 2.07 -0.46
N ASP A 141 -9.70 1.57 0.50
CA ASP A 141 -9.73 2.12 1.87
C ASP A 141 -8.37 2.11 2.56
N MET A 142 -7.54 1.10 2.26
CA MET A 142 -6.22 0.92 2.85
C MET A 142 -5.09 1.47 1.98
N TYR A 143 -5.41 2.21 0.90
CA TYR A 143 -4.41 2.78 0.01
C TYR A 143 -3.47 3.74 0.74
N GLY A 144 -2.17 3.46 0.66
CA GLY A 144 -1.13 4.31 1.24
C GLY A 144 -1.16 4.39 2.77
N ILE A 145 -1.86 3.48 3.45
CA ILE A 145 -1.89 3.40 4.92
C ILE A 145 -0.79 2.44 5.38
N ASP A 146 0.12 2.93 6.23
CA ASP A 146 1.08 2.10 6.97
C ASP A 146 0.52 1.80 8.37
N LEU A 147 0.28 0.52 8.66
CA LEU A 147 -0.40 0.09 9.90
C LEU A 147 0.60 -0.31 10.98
N HIS A 148 0.38 0.19 12.19
CA HIS A 148 1.14 -0.14 13.38
C HIS A 148 0.23 -0.62 14.51
N SER A 149 0.52 -1.79 15.07
CA SER A 149 -0.22 -2.31 16.22
C SER A 149 0.05 -1.50 17.48
N ALA A 150 -1.01 -1.26 18.25
CA ALA A 150 -1.00 -0.39 19.43
C ALA A 150 -2.06 -0.83 20.45
N MET A 151 -2.06 -0.19 21.62
CA MET A 151 -3.07 -0.37 22.66
C MET A 151 -3.60 1.00 23.11
N ASP A 152 -4.83 1.07 23.57
CA ASP A 152 -5.31 2.26 24.28
C ASP A 152 -4.96 2.18 25.79
N ASN A 153 -5.43 3.16 26.56
CA ASN A 153 -5.23 3.18 28.01
C ASN A 153 -5.99 2.05 28.74
N ASP A 154 -7.08 1.58 28.15
CA ASP A 154 -7.94 0.52 28.68
C ASP A 154 -7.44 -0.88 28.27
N ARG A 155 -6.28 -0.95 27.60
CA ARG A 155 -5.62 -2.16 27.08
C ARG A 155 -6.38 -2.85 25.94
N ASN A 156 -7.25 -2.13 25.24
CA ASN A 156 -7.82 -2.64 24.01
C ASN A 156 -6.79 -2.56 22.88
N GLU A 157 -6.69 -3.61 22.09
CA GLU A 157 -5.85 -3.62 20.91
C GLU A 157 -6.44 -2.70 19.82
N LEU A 158 -5.58 -1.91 19.19
CA LEU A 158 -5.92 -1.03 18.09
C LEU A 158 -4.79 -0.99 17.07
N GLN A 159 -5.07 -0.49 15.87
CA GLN A 159 -4.05 -0.24 14.85
C GLN A 159 -4.03 1.25 14.49
N LEU A 160 -2.84 1.84 14.45
CA LEU A 160 -2.61 3.18 13.95
C LEU A 160 -2.17 3.12 12.49
N GLY A 161 -2.99 3.67 11.61
CA GLY A 161 -2.66 3.90 10.22
C GLY A 161 -2.01 5.26 10.02
N VAL A 162 -0.86 5.31 9.36
CA VAL A 162 -0.22 6.55 8.90
C VAL A 162 -0.46 6.71 7.40
N SER A 163 -0.99 7.86 6.97
CA SER A 163 -1.25 8.16 5.55
C SER A 163 -0.84 9.58 5.19
N SER A 164 -0.92 9.93 3.90
CA SER A 164 -0.67 11.30 3.42
C SER A 164 -1.62 12.35 3.99
N THR A 165 -2.80 11.94 4.46
CA THR A 165 -3.84 12.85 4.95
C THR A 165 -3.84 13.02 6.47
N GLY A 166 -3.32 12.03 7.20
CA GLY A 166 -3.31 12.05 8.66
C GLY A 166 -3.00 10.70 9.30
N LEU A 167 -3.24 10.66 10.62
CA LEU A 167 -3.26 9.42 11.41
C LEU A 167 -4.68 8.89 11.51
N ILE A 168 -4.83 7.58 11.38
CA ILE A 168 -6.11 6.87 11.36
C ILE A 168 -6.08 5.84 12.47
N VAL A 169 -7.15 5.73 13.25
CA VAL A 169 -7.28 4.73 14.32
C VAL A 169 -8.25 3.66 13.86
N PHE A 170 -7.80 2.41 13.88
CA PHE A 170 -8.62 1.23 13.61
C PHE A 170 -8.78 0.40 14.88
N GLN A 171 -9.96 -0.14 15.09
CA GLN A 171 -10.25 -1.10 16.17
C GLN A 171 -11.07 -2.24 15.56
N ASN A 172 -10.62 -3.48 15.75
CA ASN A 172 -11.24 -4.67 15.16
C ASN A 172 -11.45 -4.57 13.63
N GLY A 173 -10.50 -3.94 12.91
CA GLY A 173 -10.59 -3.71 11.47
C GLY A 173 -11.50 -2.55 11.04
N ILE A 174 -12.20 -1.91 11.97
CA ILE A 174 -13.11 -0.79 11.69
C ILE A 174 -12.38 0.53 11.94
N ARG A 175 -12.51 1.46 10.99
CA ARG A 175 -11.99 2.83 11.12
C ARG A 175 -12.78 3.61 12.16
N MET A 176 -12.17 3.89 13.31
CA MET A 176 -12.80 4.60 14.42
C MET A 176 -12.66 6.11 14.28
N ASN A 177 -11.44 6.60 14.01
CA ASN A 177 -11.14 8.04 13.97
C ASN A 177 -10.08 8.38 12.92
N MET A 178 -10.08 9.63 12.47
CA MET A 178 -9.07 10.18 11.57
C MET A 178 -8.65 11.58 12.03
N PHE A 179 -7.34 11.76 12.23
CA PHE A 179 -6.73 13.01 12.66
C PHE A 179 -5.89 13.58 11.52
N SER A 180 -6.37 14.67 10.90
CA SER A 180 -5.62 15.34 9.83
C SER A 180 -4.33 15.96 10.35
N TRP A 181 -3.27 15.92 9.53
CA TRP A 181 -2.01 16.62 9.82
C TRP A 181 -2.19 18.10 10.16
N SER A 182 -3.12 18.78 9.48
CA SER A 182 -3.44 20.20 9.72
C SER A 182 -3.96 20.50 11.13
N LYS A 183 -4.62 19.53 11.76
CA LYS A 183 -5.16 19.63 13.12
C LYS A 183 -4.15 19.20 14.18
N MET A 184 -3.00 18.63 13.83
CA MET A 184 -1.98 18.22 14.79
C MET A 184 -1.01 19.36 15.10
N VAL A 185 -0.67 19.51 16.38
CA VAL A 185 0.32 20.46 16.89
C VAL A 185 1.63 19.75 17.16
N LYS A 186 1.58 18.58 17.79
CA LYS A 186 2.77 17.86 18.25
C LYS A 186 2.54 16.36 18.24
N LEU A 187 3.54 15.64 17.76
CA LEU A 187 3.71 14.20 17.97
C LEU A 187 4.89 14.01 18.92
N SER A 188 4.74 13.17 19.93
CA SER A 188 5.84 12.83 20.82
C SER A 188 5.68 11.41 21.33
N PHE A 189 6.79 10.80 21.74
CA PHE A 189 6.76 9.51 22.38
C PHE A 189 7.61 9.54 23.65
N LYS A 190 7.20 8.77 24.66
CA LYS A 190 7.96 8.55 25.88
C LYS A 190 7.94 7.07 26.18
N ARG A 191 9.09 6.39 26.08
CA ARG A 191 9.19 4.92 26.16
C ARG A 191 8.26 4.27 25.12
N LYS A 192 7.21 3.58 25.57
CA LYS A 192 6.18 2.91 24.75
C LYS A 192 4.86 3.70 24.71
N GLU A 193 4.90 4.99 25.00
CA GLU A 193 3.70 5.83 25.02
C GLU A 193 3.81 6.85 23.90
N PHE A 194 2.75 7.03 23.13
CA PHE A 194 2.70 7.93 21.98
C PHE A 194 1.61 8.95 22.16
N PHE A 195 1.97 10.21 21.95
CA PHE A 195 1.13 11.34 22.28
C PHE A 195 0.89 12.16 21.02
N ILE A 196 -0.38 12.36 20.71
CA ILE A 196 -0.85 13.26 19.66
C ILE A 196 -1.51 14.46 20.34
N GLN A 197 -0.93 15.64 20.16
CA GLN A 197 -1.53 16.89 20.59
C GLN A 197 -2.26 17.53 19.42
N LEU A 198 -3.56 17.75 19.55
CA LEU A 198 -4.38 18.42 18.54
C LEU A 198 -4.47 19.93 18.80
N ARG A 199 -4.73 20.71 17.74
CA ARG A 199 -5.08 22.13 17.83
C ARG A 199 -6.41 22.22 18.59
N ARG A 200 -6.49 23.10 19.58
CA ARG A 200 -7.61 23.24 20.52
C ARG A 200 -8.96 23.42 19.80
N GLU A 201 -9.63 22.33 19.49
CA GLU A 201 -11.09 22.23 19.41
C GLU A 201 -11.53 21.49 20.69
N GLN A 202 -12.59 21.99 21.33
CA GLN A 202 -12.97 21.63 22.69
C GLN A 202 -13.10 20.10 22.90
N LYS A 203 -12.34 19.57 23.87
CA LYS A 203 -12.42 18.22 24.47
C LYS A 203 -12.14 16.99 23.56
N LEU A 204 -10.90 16.78 23.12
CA LEU A 204 -10.36 15.44 22.85
C LEU A 204 -8.81 15.46 22.94
N ASN A 205 -8.28 15.34 24.16
CA ASN A 205 -6.90 14.90 24.32
C ASN A 205 -6.90 13.39 24.13
N LEU A 206 -6.46 12.92 22.96
CA LEU A 206 -6.40 11.49 22.70
C LEU A 206 -5.13 10.91 23.33
N PHE A 207 -5.32 10.01 24.30
CA PHE A 207 -4.25 9.25 24.90
C PHE A 207 -4.22 7.86 24.26
N MET A 208 -3.09 7.48 23.65
CA MET A 208 -2.91 6.14 23.07
C MET A 208 -1.57 5.55 23.52
N ARG A 209 -1.59 4.29 23.95
CA ARG A 209 -0.42 3.56 24.41
C ARG A 209 0.12 2.69 23.27
N LEU A 210 0.99 3.24 22.43
CA LEU A 210 1.62 2.45 21.36
C LEU A 210 2.34 1.21 21.93
N SER A 211 1.85 0.02 21.62
CA SER A 211 2.45 -1.22 22.10
C SER A 211 3.89 -1.39 21.63
N ILE A 212 4.28 -0.90 20.44
CA ILE A 212 5.55 -1.27 19.81
C ILE A 212 6.16 -0.14 18.93
N PHE A 213 7.46 0.07 19.17
CA PHE A 213 8.55 0.76 18.48
C PHE A 213 8.27 1.57 17.19
N LEU A 214 8.46 2.90 17.28
CA LEU A 214 9.06 3.68 16.20
C LEU A 214 10.58 3.52 16.33
N LEU A 215 11.18 2.60 15.57
CA LEU A 215 12.62 2.53 15.30
C LEU A 215 12.84 2.62 13.78
#